data_AF-A0A2D9CG13-F1
#
_entry.id   AF-A0A2D9CG13-F1
#
_cell.length_a   1.000
_cell.length_b   1.000
_cell.length_c   1.000
_cell.angle_alpha   90.00
_cell.angle_beta   90.00
_cell.angle_gamma   90.00
#
_symmetry.space_group_name_H-M   'P 1'
#
loop_
_entity.id
_entity.type
_entity.pdbx_description
1 polymer ?
#
loop_
_entity_poly.entity_id
_entity_poly.type
_entity_poly.pdbx_seq_one_letter_code
_entity_poly.pdbx_strand_id
1 'polypeptide(L)'
;MQISRKFFPEVQLENEKAYFAHLEGVIDSVDEYSSLQITKMKSSYIFRLAPSVPKYNNMLLEEIIKLHTMFNIHLDISKSIKTTGTIVFKINLDT
;
A
#
# COMPACT_ATOMS: atom_id res chain seq x y z
N MET A 1 5.30 -12.13 -1.47
CA MET A 1 3.97 -11.48 -1.39
C MET A 1 3.15 -11.73 -2.67
N GLN A 2 1.81 -11.70 -2.62
CA GLN A 2 0.95 -11.68 -3.82
C GLN A 2 0.47 -10.26 -4.15
N ILE A 3 0.62 -9.81 -5.40
CA ILE A 3 0.25 -8.46 -5.83
C ILE A 3 -0.80 -8.50 -6.94
N SER A 4 -1.86 -7.72 -6.77
CA SER A 4 -2.90 -7.52 -7.79
C SER A 4 -3.04 -6.04 -8.12
N ARG A 5 -2.92 -5.68 -9.40
CA ARG A 5 -3.06 -4.30 -9.89
C ARG A 5 -4.35 -4.17 -10.70
N LYS A 6 -5.18 -3.17 -10.39
CA LYS A 6 -6.48 -2.90 -11.06
C LYS A 6 -6.52 -1.51 -11.68
N PHE A 7 -7.05 -1.44 -12.91
CA PHE A 7 -7.27 -0.20 -13.66
C PHE A 7 -6.00 0.61 -13.97
N PHE A 8 -4.86 -0.07 -14.11
CA PHE A 8 -3.63 0.56 -14.56
C PHE A 8 -3.59 0.63 -16.10
N PRO A 9 -3.04 1.71 -16.68
CA PRO A 9 -2.73 1.75 -18.11
C PRO A 9 -1.64 0.73 -18.46
N GLU A 10 -1.54 0.41 -19.75
CA GLU A 10 -0.48 -0.46 -20.28
C GLU A 10 0.92 0.11 -20.03
N VAL A 11 1.06 1.42 -20.16
CA VAL A 11 2.31 2.15 -19.86
C VAL A 11 2.15 2.90 -18.54
N GLN A 12 2.91 2.49 -17.53
CA GLN A 12 3.02 3.16 -16.24
C GLN A 12 4.19 4.14 -16.22
N LEU A 13 4.05 5.23 -15.46
CA LEU A 13 5.14 6.18 -15.25
C LEU A 13 6.25 5.57 -14.38
N GLU A 14 7.50 5.97 -14.62
CA GLU A 14 8.67 5.41 -13.91
C GLU A 14 8.65 5.71 -12.41
N ASN A 15 8.17 6.90 -12.01
CA ASN A 15 8.02 7.24 -10.60
C ASN A 15 6.97 6.37 -9.89
N GLU A 16 5.86 6.02 -10.58
CA GLU A 16 4.87 5.07 -10.04
C GLU A 16 5.51 3.71 -9.82
N LYS A 17 6.25 3.20 -10.81
CA LYS A 17 6.93 1.91 -10.71
C LYS A 17 7.93 1.89 -9.56
N ALA A 18 8.75 2.93 -9.44
CA ALA A 18 9.74 3.05 -8.38
C ALA A 18 9.07 3.11 -6.99
N TYR A 19 8.03 3.93 -6.84
CA TYR A 19 7.27 4.01 -5.61
C TYR A 19 6.66 2.64 -5.22
N PHE A 20 6.01 1.94 -6.17
CA PHE A 20 5.44 0.62 -5.89
C PHE A 20 6.52 -0.39 -5.51
N ALA A 21 7.66 -0.41 -6.20
CA ALA A 21 8.76 -1.30 -5.84
C ALA A 21 9.27 -1.06 -4.40
N HIS A 22 9.37 0.20 -3.97
CA HIS A 22 9.72 0.52 -2.58
C HIS A 22 8.66 0.07 -1.57
N LEU A 23 7.38 0.34 -1.85
CA LEU A 23 6.27 -0.11 -1.01
C LEU A 23 6.24 -1.64 -0.89
N GLU A 24 6.41 -2.33 -2.02
CA GLU A 24 6.44 -3.78 -2.10
C GLU A 24 7.60 -4.35 -1.27
N GLY A 25 8.82 -3.80 -1.40
CA GLY A 25 9.98 -4.23 -0.62
C GLY A 25 9.80 -4.02 0.90
N VAL A 26 9.19 -2.90 1.31
CA VAL A 26 8.87 -2.65 2.72
C VAL A 26 7.88 -3.68 3.26
N ILE A 27 6.80 -3.96 2.54
CA ILE A 27 5.78 -4.92 2.98
C ILE A 27 6.35 -6.34 3.03
N ASP A 28 7.06 -6.77 1.98
CA ASP A 28 7.62 -8.12 1.87
C ASP A 28 8.69 -8.39 2.96
N SER A 29 9.42 -7.34 3.40
CA SER A 29 10.38 -7.45 4.51
C SER A 29 9.75 -7.73 5.88
N VAL A 30 8.47 -7.40 6.06
CA VAL A 30 7.71 -7.64 7.29
C VAL A 30 6.88 -8.91 7.16
N ASP A 31 6.24 -9.10 6.00
CA ASP A 31 5.34 -10.21 5.73
C ASP A 31 5.37 -10.64 4.25
N GLU A 32 6.27 -11.58 3.96
CA GLU A 32 6.49 -12.15 2.62
C GLU A 32 5.28 -12.95 2.08
N TYR A 33 4.29 -13.30 2.92
CA TYR A 33 3.10 -14.05 2.50
C TYR A 33 1.85 -13.18 2.42
N SER A 34 1.99 -11.87 2.59
CA SER A 34 0.88 -10.92 2.48
C SER A 34 0.31 -10.84 1.06
N SER A 35 -0.90 -10.26 0.96
CA SER A 35 -1.52 -9.92 -0.32
C SER A 35 -1.81 -8.42 -0.40
N LEU A 36 -1.37 -7.81 -1.50
CA LEU A 36 -1.54 -6.39 -1.77
C LEU A 36 -2.36 -6.21 -3.05
N GLN A 37 -3.52 -5.55 -2.94
CA GLN A 37 -4.26 -5.05 -4.09
C GLN A 37 -4.05 -3.54 -4.21
N ILE A 38 -3.62 -3.10 -5.40
CA ILE A 38 -3.47 -1.69 -5.76
C ILE A 38 -4.54 -1.38 -6.81
N THR A 39 -5.37 -0.38 -6.54
CA THR A 39 -6.39 0.10 -7.47
C THR A 39 -6.07 1.53 -7.86
N LYS A 40 -5.84 1.78 -9.15
CA LYS A 40 -5.70 3.13 -9.70
C LYS A 40 -7.09 3.75 -9.89
N MET A 41 -7.29 4.93 -9.32
CA MET A 41 -8.42 5.81 -9.55
C MET A 41 -7.96 7.01 -10.38
N LYS A 42 -8.91 7.85 -10.83
CA LYS A 42 -8.59 9.04 -11.64
C LYS A 42 -7.54 9.95 -10.99
N SER A 43 -7.64 10.17 -9.68
CA SER A 43 -6.73 11.04 -8.93
C SER A 43 -6.22 10.44 -7.61
N SER A 44 -6.21 9.12 -7.51
CA SER A 44 -5.69 8.46 -6.29
C SER A 44 -5.29 7.02 -6.54
N TYR A 45 -4.50 6.50 -5.60
CA TYR A 45 -4.27 5.06 -5.44
C TYR A 45 -4.96 4.58 -4.18
N ILE A 46 -5.66 3.46 -4.29
CA ILE A 46 -6.24 2.76 -3.15
C ILE A 46 -5.49 1.45 -2.98
N PHE A 47 -4.97 1.24 -1.78
CA PHE A 47 -4.23 0.05 -1.40
C PHE A 47 -5.07 -0.74 -0.40
N ARG A 48 -5.14 -2.04 -0.62
CA ARG A 48 -5.73 -3.00 0.30
C ARG A 48 -4.70 -4.08 0.57
N LEU A 49 -4.11 -4.05 1.75
CA LEU A 49 -3.12 -4.99 2.23
C LEU A 49 -3.78 -5.94 3.23
N ALA A 50 -3.82 -7.22 2.91
CA ALA A 50 -4.18 -8.26 3.86
C ALA A 50 -2.89 -8.99 4.28
N PRO A 51 -2.46 -8.85 5.55
CA PRO A 51 -1.37 -9.63 6.12
C PRO A 51 -1.70 -11.12 6.11
N SER A 52 -0.67 -11.96 6.06
CA SER A 52 -0.79 -13.41 6.20
C SER A 52 -1.26 -13.81 7.60
N VAL A 53 -0.88 -13.04 8.63
CA VAL A 53 -1.27 -13.27 10.02
C VAL A 53 -1.55 -11.95 10.76
N PRO A 54 -2.54 -11.92 11.68
CA PRO A 54 -2.93 -10.69 12.38
C PRO A 54 -1.82 -9.99 13.19
N LYS A 55 -0.79 -10.72 13.63
CA LYS A 55 0.31 -10.14 14.41
C LYS A 55 1.14 -9.10 13.63
N TYR A 56 1.20 -9.20 12.30
CA TYR A 56 1.98 -8.29 11.46
C TYR A 56 1.27 -6.97 11.18
N ASN A 57 -0.02 -6.85 11.51
CA ASN A 57 -0.85 -5.69 11.16
C ASN A 57 -0.26 -4.37 11.69
N ASN A 58 0.20 -4.34 12.95
CA ASN A 58 0.80 -3.14 13.53
C ASN A 58 2.18 -2.83 12.94
N MET A 59 3.02 -3.85 12.75
CA MET A 59 4.36 -3.68 12.15
C MET A 59 4.27 -3.15 10.72
N LEU A 60 3.37 -3.71 9.91
CA LEU A 60 3.10 -3.25 8.55
C LEU A 60 2.59 -1.81 8.54
N LEU A 61 1.66 -1.47 9.43
CA LEU A 61 1.15 -0.10 9.52
C LEU A 61 2.25 0.91 9.87
N GLU A 62 3.13 0.57 10.81
CA GLU A 62 4.27 1.43 11.19
C GLU A 62 5.25 1.64 10.03
N GLU A 63 5.66 0.56 9.35
CA GLU A 63 6.60 0.66 8.22
C GLU A 63 6.01 1.40 7.02
N ILE A 64 4.71 1.20 6.74
CA ILE A 64 3.98 1.96 5.72
C ILE A 64 4.01 3.45 6.09
N ILE A 65 3.68 3.83 7.32
CA ILE A 65 3.69 5.24 7.75
C ILE A 65 5.10 5.84 7.64
N LYS A 66 6.14 5.11 8.04
CA LYS A 66 7.55 5.55 7.93
C LYS A 66 7.93 5.83 6.49
N LEU A 67 7.62 4.92 5.56
CA LEU A 67 7.92 5.08 4.13
C LEU A 67 7.26 6.34 3.56
N HIS A 68 5.96 6.54 3.84
CA HIS A 68 5.21 7.68 3.32
C HIS A 68 5.69 9.00 3.92
N THR A 69 6.06 9.01 5.20
CA THR A 69 6.68 10.17 5.86
C THR A 69 8.03 10.51 5.20
N MET A 70 8.86 9.51 4.90
CA MET A 70 10.15 9.69 4.23
C MET A 70 10.01 10.31 2.83
N PHE A 71 8.97 9.92 2.08
CA PHE A 71 8.68 10.47 0.76
C PHE A 71 7.83 11.75 0.79
N ASN A 72 7.46 12.24 1.98
CA ASN A 72 6.55 13.37 2.15
C ASN A 72 5.22 13.19 1.37
N ILE A 73 4.69 11.97 1.37
CA ILE A 73 3.43 11.60 0.72
C ILE A 73 2.33 11.52 1.78
N HIS A 74 1.23 12.24 1.57
CA HIS A 74 0.09 12.17 2.47
C HIS A 74 -0.66 10.83 2.33
N LEU A 75 -0.95 10.20 3.47
CA LEU A 75 -1.56 8.88 3.55
C LEU A 75 -2.91 8.94 4.28
N ASP A 76 -3.99 8.65 3.55
CA ASP A 76 -5.33 8.54 4.10
C ASP A 76 -5.59 7.09 4.54
N ILE A 77 -5.46 6.82 5.85
CA ILE A 77 -5.71 5.50 6.41
C ILE A 77 -7.19 5.33 6.78
N SER A 78 -7.84 4.27 6.28
CA SER A 78 -9.22 3.94 6.64
C SER A 78 -9.32 3.50 8.10
N LYS A 79 -10.33 4.00 8.83
CA LYS A 79 -10.55 3.73 10.26
C LYS A 79 -10.91 2.26 10.60
N SER A 80 -11.15 1.40 9.59
CA SER A 80 -11.65 0.03 9.80
C SER A 80 -10.60 -1.07 10.01
N ILE A 81 -9.33 -0.72 10.24
CA ILE A 81 -8.21 -1.67 10.44
C ILE A 81 -8.49 -2.74 11.50
N LYS A 82 -9.28 -2.40 12.54
CA LYS A 82 -9.48 -3.26 13.71
C LYS A 82 -10.43 -4.45 13.50
N THR A 83 -11.29 -4.44 12.47
CA THR A 83 -12.38 -5.44 12.35
C THR A 83 -12.14 -6.49 11.27
N THR A 84 -11.36 -6.17 10.23
CA THR A 84 -11.20 -7.04 9.05
C THR A 84 -9.79 -7.60 8.88
N GLY A 85 -8.85 -7.27 9.78
CA GLY A 85 -7.45 -7.68 9.66
C GLY A 85 -6.76 -7.17 8.39
N THR A 86 -7.37 -6.21 7.69
CA THR A 86 -6.89 -5.67 6.41
C THR A 86 -6.56 -4.20 6.59
N ILE A 87 -5.39 -3.78 6.14
CA ILE A 87 -4.98 -2.38 6.14
C ILE A 87 -5.41 -1.77 4.80
N VAL A 88 -6.24 -0.73 4.88
CA VAL A 88 -6.68 0.01 3.69
C VAL A 88 -6.20 1.44 3.81
N PHE A 89 -5.45 1.89 2.82
CA PHE A 89 -4.91 3.24 2.76
C PHE A 89 -5.02 3.81 1.36
N LYS A 90 -5.00 5.14 1.26
CA LYS A 90 -5.15 5.88 0.02
C LYS A 90 -4.10 6.97 -0.09
N ILE A 91 -3.64 7.21 -1.31
CA ILE A 91 -2.78 8.34 -1.68
C ILE A 91 -3.53 9.16 -2.71
N ASN A 92 -3.69 10.46 -2.45
CA ASN A 92 -4.25 11.40 -3.42
C ASN A 92 -3.12 11.92 -4.33
N LEU A 93 -3.41 12.03 -5.63
CA LEU A 93 -2.48 12.56 -6.64
C LEU A 93 -2.76 14.02 -6.98
N ASP A 94 -3.92 14.53 -6.57
CA ASP A 94 -4.26 15.94 -6.62
C ASP A 94 -3.41 16.65 -5.56
N THR A 95 -2.32 17.27 -6.00
CA THR A 95 -1.47 18.16 -5.18
C THR A 95 -1.52 19.55 -5.78
#